data_AF-A0A933AKU0-F1
#
_entry.id   AF-A0A933AKU0-F1
#
_cell.length_a   1.000
_cell.length_b   1.000
_cell.length_c   1.000
_cell.angle_alpha   90.00
_cell.angle_beta   90.00
_cell.angle_gamma   90.00
#
_symmetry.space_group_name_H-M   'P 1'
#
loop_
_entity.id
_entity.type
_entity.pdbx_description
1 polymer ?
#
loop_
_entity_poly.entity_id
_entity_poly.type
_entity_poly.pdbx_seq_one_letter_code
_entity_poly.pdbx_strand_id
1 'polypeptide(L)'
;MRTRLIALLVIGLLTTQIAATVETFRWNASDRWNVSDRQSKAGQGETTRRVVSTDGPYTTIESALVDARNGDVIEVRGGTYPGPLIVEKSVTLEGVSWPVIDGDEQGTVVTLAAPGIVFRGFEVRGSGVEPDRDHAGITLLNAKNILVENNRLSDVLFGIFVSQADDAIVRGNDITSKAQYDDGRKGDGLRLWYSRRVTVEGNHLHEARDAIAWYSEGLIFRDNTIEGGRFGIHLMYCNGAQIERNHLLDNSVGIYAMYSSHVALRQNDIRRQRGPSGYALGFKDVDFLDVTGNVLSDNRAAIYLDGTPFSPQGYARFTDNILAFNDVGIIMLTAVRGNVFQNNSFWENGEQMAVQGGGFTGDNVWQGNYWSDYTGFDADGDGQGDVPYRSERFFENLTDREPRLRALIYSPVAQTIEFAASSFPIVKPQPKLVDASPRVQPLPLPAFAATPRPPITGMVLIGLILLILGATVFAQGVLMTHRVPSAARNTGNSKQLSANSAPSAVNPPAILRAQNVVKRYGAAAALNGISFDVEPGQAVALWGANGAGKTTLLKATLGLIHFDGDISVQGHDIKRDGKAARRAIGYVPQEAVFYDMTVQA
;
A
#
# COMPACT_ATOMS: atom_id res chain seq x y z
N MET A 1 -20.16 13.80 33.80
CA MET A 1 -19.38 12.54 33.75
C MET A 1 -18.09 12.80 32.98
N ARG A 2 -16.93 12.75 33.62
CA ARG A 2 -15.62 12.87 32.93
C ARG A 2 -15.26 11.49 32.38
N THR A 3 -15.38 11.29 31.08
CA THR A 3 -14.89 10.08 30.40
C THR A 3 -13.37 10.05 30.54
N ARG A 4 -12.84 9.11 31.30
CA ARG A 4 -11.38 8.92 31.49
C ARG A 4 -10.90 7.98 30.40
N LEU A 5 -10.12 8.50 29.46
CA LEU A 5 -9.56 7.76 28.33
C LEU A 5 -8.40 6.89 28.81
N ILE A 6 -8.39 5.61 28.44
CA ILE A 6 -7.20 4.75 28.56
C ILE A 6 -6.46 4.85 27.22
N ALA A 7 -5.21 5.27 27.24
CA ALA A 7 -4.33 5.22 26.07
C ALA A 7 -3.30 4.12 26.30
N LEU A 8 -3.47 2.98 25.61
CA LEU A 8 -2.39 2.00 25.43
C LEU A 8 -1.68 2.34 24.13
N LEU A 9 -0.46 2.85 24.22
CA LEU A 9 0.34 3.22 23.05
C LEU A 9 1.29 2.07 22.73
N VAL A 10 1.19 1.50 21.52
CA VAL A 10 2.18 0.54 21.03
C VAL A 10 3.26 1.35 20.31
N ILE A 11 4.41 1.53 20.96
CA ILE A 11 5.58 2.13 20.34
C ILE A 11 6.53 0.98 19.98
N GLY A 12 7.03 0.98 18.76
CA GLY A 12 8.18 0.16 18.36
C GLY A 12 9.33 1.10 18.02
N LEU A 13 10.52 0.89 18.59
CA LEU A 13 11.71 1.64 18.20
C LEU A 13 12.97 0.81 18.45
N LEU A 14 13.97 1.05 17.59
CA LEU A 14 15.27 0.38 17.53
C LEU A 14 16.22 0.81 18.65
N THR A 15 17.06 -0.11 19.13
CA THR A 15 18.40 0.20 19.64
C THR A 15 19.42 -0.85 19.20
N THR A 16 20.59 -0.36 18.82
CA THR A 16 21.81 -1.07 18.41
C THR A 16 22.65 -1.55 19.60
N GLN A 17 23.20 -2.77 19.43
CA GLN A 17 24.39 -3.39 20.08
C GLN A 17 24.35 -3.71 21.58
N ILE A 18 24.34 -5.02 21.90
CA ILE A 18 25.41 -5.76 22.62
C ILE A 18 25.37 -7.22 22.09
N ALA A 19 26.55 -7.79 21.89
CA ALA A 19 26.82 -9.10 21.29
C ALA A 19 26.56 -10.30 22.22
N ALA A 20 26.48 -11.50 21.60
CA ALA A 20 26.37 -12.86 22.16
C ALA A 20 25.02 -13.16 22.86
N THR A 21 24.21 -14.12 22.43
CA THR A 21 24.50 -15.52 22.07
C THR A 21 23.49 -15.96 21.02
N VAL A 22 23.97 -16.55 19.92
CA VAL A 22 23.12 -17.19 18.92
C VAL A 22 22.59 -18.49 19.52
N GLU A 23 21.33 -18.49 19.95
CA GLU A 23 20.52 -19.71 19.95
C GLU A 23 19.51 -19.60 18.82
N THR A 24 19.83 -20.27 17.73
CA THR A 24 18.95 -20.54 16.59
C THR A 24 17.66 -21.19 17.08
N PHE A 25 16.54 -20.49 16.98
CA PHE A 25 15.22 -21.12 17.06
C PHE A 25 14.99 -21.85 15.73
N ARG A 26 15.33 -23.14 15.71
CA ARG A 26 15.02 -24.07 14.63
C ARG A 26 13.50 -24.22 14.56
N TRP A 27 12.91 -23.81 13.44
CA TRP A 27 11.60 -24.31 13.04
C TRP A 27 11.78 -25.78 12.65
N ASN A 28 11.09 -26.70 13.33
CA ASN A 28 11.02 -28.10 12.92
C ASN A 28 10.21 -28.19 11.62
N ALA A 29 10.89 -28.02 10.48
CA ALA A 29 10.49 -28.53 9.17
C ALA A 29 10.77 -30.04 9.02
N SER A 30 11.07 -30.73 10.13
CA SER A 30 11.24 -32.18 10.12
C SER A 30 9.89 -32.84 10.34
N ASP A 31 9.07 -32.85 9.30
CA ASP A 31 8.27 -34.01 8.90
C ASP A 31 7.63 -33.71 7.54
N ARG A 32 8.32 -34.20 6.51
CA ARG A 32 8.09 -34.03 5.05
C ARG A 32 8.76 -32.79 4.46
N TRP A 33 9.46 -33.01 3.34
CA TRP A 33 10.23 -32.03 2.55
C TRP A 33 11.66 -31.75 3.01
N ASN A 34 12.48 -32.81 3.06
CA ASN A 34 13.93 -32.70 3.01
C ASN A 34 14.41 -33.05 1.59
N VAL A 35 14.30 -32.11 0.65
CA VAL A 35 14.98 -32.23 -0.65
C VAL A 35 16.41 -31.76 -0.44
N SER A 36 17.23 -32.67 0.10
CA SER A 36 18.67 -32.49 0.16
C SER A 36 19.22 -32.24 -1.24
N ASP A 37 20.17 -31.31 -1.33
CA ASP A 37 21.06 -31.05 -2.47
C ASP A 37 21.71 -32.35 -2.97
N ARG A 38 20.98 -33.11 -3.77
CA ARG A 38 21.58 -34.01 -4.73
C ARG A 38 21.87 -33.14 -5.94
N GLN A 39 23.11 -32.69 -6.04
CA GLN A 39 23.71 -32.44 -7.35
C GLN A 39 23.52 -33.71 -8.18
N SER A 40 22.44 -33.77 -8.95
CA SER A 40 22.30 -34.77 -9.98
C SER A 40 23.40 -34.45 -10.97
N LYS A 41 24.40 -35.33 -11.04
CA LYS A 41 25.20 -35.51 -12.26
C LYS A 41 24.21 -35.45 -13.42
N ALA A 42 24.26 -34.37 -14.20
CA ALA A 42 23.51 -34.25 -15.43
C ALA A 42 24.05 -35.35 -16.34
N GLY A 43 23.37 -36.50 -16.32
CA GLY A 43 23.55 -37.51 -17.33
C GLY A 43 23.19 -36.85 -18.64
N GLN A 44 24.14 -36.85 -19.59
CA GLN A 44 23.94 -36.47 -20.99
C GLN A 44 23.00 -37.48 -21.67
N GLY A 45 21.76 -37.62 -21.18
CA GLY A 45 20.69 -38.30 -21.88
C GLY A 45 20.02 -37.31 -22.82
N GLU A 46 19.57 -37.77 -23.99
CA GLU A 46 18.73 -36.98 -24.89
C GLU A 46 17.51 -36.43 -24.12
N THR A 47 17.34 -35.10 -24.16
CA THR A 47 16.11 -34.44 -23.70
C THR A 47 14.92 -35.09 -24.39
N THR A 48 14.07 -35.76 -23.62
CA THR A 48 12.94 -36.50 -24.18
C THR A 48 11.67 -35.66 -24.07
N ARG A 49 10.96 -35.48 -25.20
CA ARG A 49 9.66 -34.79 -25.24
C ARG A 49 8.52 -35.78 -25.01
N ARG A 50 7.64 -35.50 -24.06
CA ARG A 50 6.40 -36.25 -23.80
C ARG A 50 5.20 -35.39 -24.15
N VAL A 51 4.15 -36.01 -24.68
CA VAL A 51 2.92 -35.32 -25.11
C VAL A 51 1.75 -35.83 -24.27
N VAL A 52 1.09 -34.90 -23.59
CA VAL A 52 -0.14 -35.11 -22.83
C VAL A 52 -1.32 -34.61 -23.65
N SER A 53 -2.30 -35.48 -23.88
CA SER A 53 -3.59 -35.12 -24.53
C SER A 53 -4.68 -36.08 -24.07
N THR A 54 -5.94 -35.68 -24.22
CA THR A 54 -7.10 -36.48 -23.79
C THR A 54 -7.21 -37.85 -24.50
N ASP A 55 -6.55 -38.00 -25.63
CA ASP A 55 -6.52 -39.17 -26.53
C ASP A 55 -5.10 -39.74 -26.73
N GLY A 56 -4.11 -39.22 -26.00
CA GLY A 56 -2.70 -39.53 -26.18
C GLY A 56 -2.17 -40.65 -25.27
N PRO A 57 -0.87 -40.95 -25.36
CA PRO A 57 -0.21 -41.95 -24.50
C PRO A 57 -0.18 -41.53 -23.02
N TYR A 58 -0.21 -40.23 -22.76
CA TYR A 58 -0.38 -39.64 -21.43
C TYR A 58 -1.68 -38.87 -21.41
N THR A 59 -2.66 -39.34 -20.64
CA THR A 59 -3.97 -38.66 -20.50
C THR A 59 -4.00 -37.63 -19.37
N THR A 60 -3.01 -37.66 -18.46
CA THR A 60 -2.86 -36.67 -17.39
C THR A 60 -1.43 -36.15 -17.30
N ILE A 61 -1.25 -34.96 -16.73
CA ILE A 61 0.08 -34.33 -16.56
C ILE A 61 0.93 -35.14 -15.58
N GLU A 62 0.32 -35.67 -14.51
CA GLU A 62 0.97 -36.49 -13.49
C GLU A 62 1.56 -37.76 -14.09
N SER A 63 0.82 -38.42 -15.00
CA SER A 63 1.30 -39.64 -15.66
C SER A 63 2.57 -39.38 -16.48
N ALA A 64 2.65 -38.25 -17.18
CA ALA A 64 3.86 -37.85 -17.88
C ALA A 64 4.99 -37.44 -16.92
N LEU A 65 4.67 -36.78 -15.81
CA LEU A 65 5.63 -36.40 -14.77
C LEU A 65 6.26 -37.61 -14.09
N VAL A 66 5.52 -38.69 -13.84
CA VAL A 66 6.06 -39.95 -13.28
C VAL A 66 7.18 -40.50 -14.17
N ASP A 67 6.96 -40.51 -15.48
CA ASP A 67 7.92 -41.05 -16.46
C ASP A 67 9.03 -40.07 -16.85
N ALA A 68 8.83 -38.77 -16.63
CA ALA A 68 9.80 -37.72 -16.96
C ALA A 68 11.08 -37.81 -16.11
N ARG A 69 12.19 -37.43 -16.70
CA ARG A 69 13.49 -37.21 -16.05
C ARG A 69 13.75 -35.71 -15.94
N ASN A 70 14.66 -35.33 -15.05
CA ASN A 70 15.12 -33.94 -15.00
C ASN A 70 15.71 -33.54 -16.37
N GLY A 71 15.32 -32.38 -16.87
CA GLY A 71 15.67 -31.84 -18.18
C GLY A 71 14.67 -32.16 -19.28
N ASP A 72 13.67 -33.02 -19.04
CA ASP A 72 12.67 -33.38 -20.05
C ASP A 72 11.64 -32.27 -20.29
N VAL A 73 10.99 -32.33 -21.45
CA VAL A 73 9.90 -31.44 -21.87
C VAL A 73 8.59 -32.20 -21.90
N ILE A 74 7.56 -31.65 -21.28
CA ILE A 74 6.19 -32.16 -21.27
C ILE A 74 5.32 -31.14 -22.00
N GLU A 75 4.93 -31.47 -23.22
CA GLU A 75 3.94 -30.74 -24.00
C GLU A 75 2.54 -31.17 -23.56
N VAL A 76 1.71 -30.22 -23.11
CA VAL A 76 0.33 -30.46 -22.71
C VAL A 76 -0.58 -29.80 -23.73
N ARG A 77 -1.38 -30.60 -24.45
CA ARG A 77 -2.32 -30.09 -25.45
C ARG A 77 -3.61 -29.61 -24.81
N GLY A 78 -4.35 -28.78 -25.53
CA GLY A 78 -5.63 -28.24 -25.09
C GLY A 78 -6.57 -29.31 -24.53
N GLY A 79 -7.17 -29.01 -23.38
CA GLY A 79 -7.97 -29.91 -22.56
C GLY A 79 -8.11 -29.35 -21.14
N THR A 80 -8.91 -30.01 -20.31
CA THR A 80 -9.02 -29.67 -18.89
C THR A 80 -8.44 -30.80 -18.06
N TYR A 81 -7.51 -30.44 -17.18
CA TYR A 81 -6.76 -31.34 -16.32
C TYR A 81 -7.06 -31.00 -14.85
N PRO A 82 -7.32 -32.00 -14.01
CA PRO A 82 -7.61 -31.76 -12.60
C PRO A 82 -6.35 -31.30 -11.87
N GLY A 83 -6.49 -30.29 -11.01
CA GLY A 83 -5.56 -30.00 -9.92
C GLY A 83 -5.87 -30.84 -8.67
N PRO A 84 -5.01 -30.78 -7.64
CA PRO A 84 -3.75 -30.02 -7.58
C PRO A 84 -2.61 -30.70 -8.34
N LEU A 85 -1.85 -29.92 -9.10
CA LEU A 85 -0.64 -30.37 -9.78
C LEU A 85 0.61 -30.02 -8.95
N ILE A 86 1.41 -31.02 -8.59
CA ILE A 86 2.67 -30.82 -7.85
C ILE A 86 3.85 -31.28 -8.72
N VAL A 87 4.77 -30.36 -8.99
CA VAL A 87 5.93 -30.58 -9.87
C VAL A 87 7.22 -30.59 -9.05
N GLU A 88 7.76 -31.78 -8.84
CA GLU A 88 8.97 -32.02 -8.01
C GLU A 88 10.19 -32.46 -8.84
N LYS A 89 10.07 -32.37 -10.17
CA LYS A 89 11.16 -32.66 -11.11
C LYS A 89 11.52 -31.40 -11.88
N SER A 90 12.80 -31.24 -12.19
CA SER A 90 13.29 -30.12 -13.00
C SER A 90 12.90 -30.35 -14.46
N VAL A 91 11.71 -29.91 -14.88
CA VAL A 91 11.16 -30.14 -16.22
C VAL A 91 10.65 -28.86 -16.85
N THR A 92 10.47 -28.88 -18.18
CA THR A 92 9.70 -27.85 -18.89
C THR A 92 8.28 -28.35 -19.13
N LEU A 93 7.28 -27.63 -18.64
CA LEU A 93 5.86 -27.83 -18.92
C LEU A 93 5.42 -26.78 -19.94
N GLU A 94 5.01 -27.22 -21.13
CA GLU A 94 4.60 -26.38 -22.26
C GLU A 94 3.13 -26.63 -22.62
N GLY A 95 2.27 -25.68 -22.33
CA GLY A 95 0.88 -25.69 -22.77
C GLY A 95 0.74 -25.26 -24.23
N VAL A 96 0.04 -26.06 -25.03
CA VAL A 96 -0.31 -25.77 -26.42
C VAL A 96 -1.82 -25.64 -26.52
N SER A 97 -2.28 -24.48 -27.01
CA SER A 97 -3.71 -24.13 -27.05
C SER A 97 -4.35 -24.00 -25.67
N TRP A 98 -3.63 -23.41 -24.72
CA TRP A 98 -4.11 -23.05 -23.38
C TRP A 98 -4.81 -24.21 -22.64
N PRO A 99 -4.13 -25.35 -22.40
CA PRO A 99 -4.66 -26.36 -21.48
C PRO A 99 -5.01 -25.74 -20.12
N VAL A 100 -6.16 -26.14 -19.60
CA VAL A 100 -6.69 -25.67 -18.32
C VAL A 100 -6.27 -26.64 -17.21
N ILE A 101 -5.68 -26.12 -16.15
CA ILE A 101 -5.53 -26.83 -14.87
C ILE A 101 -6.55 -26.25 -13.90
N ASP A 102 -7.52 -27.07 -13.49
CA ASP A 102 -8.68 -26.65 -12.70
C ASP A 102 -8.58 -27.21 -11.26
N GLY A 103 -8.51 -26.33 -10.28
CA GLY A 103 -8.40 -26.68 -8.86
C GLY A 103 -9.72 -27.05 -8.18
N ASP A 104 -10.87 -27.00 -8.88
CA ASP A 104 -12.19 -27.34 -8.34
C ASP A 104 -12.53 -26.57 -7.04
N GLU A 105 -12.17 -25.28 -7.02
CA GLU A 105 -12.32 -24.36 -5.89
C GLU A 105 -11.62 -24.81 -4.61
N GLN A 106 -10.58 -25.64 -4.72
CA GLN A 106 -9.88 -26.22 -3.58
C GLN A 106 -8.37 -25.98 -3.65
N GLY A 107 -7.81 -25.62 -2.49
CA GLY A 107 -6.36 -25.59 -2.31
C GLY A 107 -5.62 -24.66 -3.28
N THR A 108 -4.33 -24.96 -3.44
CA THR A 108 -3.46 -24.38 -4.47
C THR A 108 -3.51 -25.25 -5.71
N VAL A 109 -3.63 -24.64 -6.90
CA VAL A 109 -3.86 -25.36 -8.16
C VAL A 109 -2.57 -25.99 -8.70
N VAL A 110 -1.46 -25.22 -8.73
CA VAL A 110 -0.16 -25.67 -9.22
C VAL A 110 0.93 -25.34 -8.19
N THR A 111 1.75 -26.32 -7.83
CA THR A 111 2.93 -26.14 -6.96
C THR A 111 4.20 -26.57 -7.70
N LEU A 112 5.15 -25.65 -7.85
CA LEU A 112 6.45 -25.85 -8.48
C LEU A 112 7.53 -25.92 -7.38
N ALA A 113 8.06 -27.12 -7.13
CA ALA A 113 8.89 -27.43 -5.96
C ALA A 113 10.28 -28.00 -6.31
N ALA A 114 10.72 -27.86 -7.56
CA ALA A 114 12.06 -28.23 -8.01
C ALA A 114 12.75 -27.08 -8.74
N PRO A 115 14.10 -27.00 -8.69
CA PRO A 115 14.82 -25.93 -9.34
C PRO A 115 14.75 -26.05 -10.87
N GLY A 116 14.83 -24.93 -11.57
CA GLY A 116 14.92 -24.91 -13.03
C GLY A 116 13.64 -25.34 -13.75
N ILE A 117 12.49 -25.37 -13.08
CA ILE A 117 11.20 -25.63 -13.74
C ILE A 117 10.88 -24.47 -14.67
N VAL A 118 10.41 -24.80 -15.87
CA VAL A 118 9.76 -23.86 -16.78
C VAL A 118 8.28 -24.22 -16.88
N PHE A 119 7.38 -23.27 -16.61
CA PHE A 119 5.94 -23.46 -16.67
C PHE A 119 5.30 -22.37 -17.54
N ARG A 120 4.75 -22.76 -18.70
CA ARG A 120 4.25 -21.80 -19.68
C ARG A 120 3.08 -22.26 -20.53
N GLY A 121 2.23 -21.31 -20.94
CA GLY A 121 1.15 -21.55 -21.90
C GLY A 121 -0.10 -22.20 -21.30
N PHE A 122 -0.32 -22.09 -19.99
CA PHE A 122 -1.47 -22.69 -19.29
C PHE A 122 -2.53 -21.66 -18.92
N GLU A 123 -3.78 -22.11 -18.85
CA GLU A 123 -4.80 -21.46 -18.03
C GLU A 123 -4.86 -22.19 -16.68
N VAL A 124 -4.78 -21.43 -15.58
CA VAL A 124 -4.84 -21.97 -14.21
C VAL A 124 -5.98 -21.30 -13.47
N ARG A 125 -6.90 -22.08 -12.93
CA ARG A 125 -8.12 -21.54 -12.31
C ARG A 125 -8.66 -22.38 -11.16
N GLY A 126 -9.62 -21.80 -10.44
CA GLY A 126 -10.40 -22.53 -9.43
C GLY A 126 -9.60 -22.85 -8.18
N SER A 127 -8.79 -21.93 -7.66
CA SER A 127 -8.16 -22.15 -6.35
C SER A 127 -9.19 -22.04 -5.22
N GLY A 128 -8.83 -22.54 -4.04
CA GLY A 128 -9.61 -22.32 -2.82
C GLY A 128 -9.60 -20.86 -2.34
N VAL A 129 -10.43 -20.58 -1.33
CA VAL A 129 -10.74 -19.22 -0.87
C VAL A 129 -10.25 -18.88 0.55
N GLU A 130 -9.58 -19.80 1.24
CA GLU A 130 -9.08 -19.62 2.61
C GLU A 130 -7.75 -18.82 2.63
N PRO A 131 -7.74 -17.56 3.08
CA PRO A 131 -6.53 -16.73 3.03
C PRO A 131 -5.46 -17.19 4.01
N ASP A 132 -5.83 -17.82 5.12
CA ASP A 132 -4.91 -18.37 6.13
C ASP A 132 -4.19 -19.65 5.66
N ARG A 133 -4.63 -20.22 4.54
CA ARG A 133 -4.01 -21.37 3.87
C ARG A 133 -3.16 -21.00 2.66
N ASP A 134 -3.06 -19.71 2.34
CA ASP A 134 -2.29 -19.20 1.19
C ASP A 134 -2.64 -19.89 -0.15
N HIS A 135 -3.93 -20.24 -0.36
CA HIS A 135 -4.39 -20.88 -1.59
C HIS A 135 -4.12 -20.02 -2.83
N ALA A 136 -3.39 -20.57 -3.80
CA ALA A 136 -2.95 -19.83 -4.97
C ALA A 136 -3.24 -20.56 -6.30
N GLY A 137 -3.20 -19.83 -7.41
CA GLY A 137 -3.13 -20.42 -8.74
C GLY A 137 -1.81 -21.17 -8.92
N ILE A 138 -0.69 -20.45 -8.82
CA ILE A 138 0.65 -21.03 -8.98
C ILE A 138 1.51 -20.65 -7.77
N THR A 139 2.05 -21.65 -7.06
CA THR A 139 3.03 -21.45 -6.00
C THR A 139 4.41 -21.95 -6.43
N LEU A 140 5.43 -21.10 -6.33
CA LEU A 140 6.83 -21.47 -6.38
C LEU A 140 7.29 -21.69 -4.94
N LEU A 141 7.71 -22.92 -4.62
CA LEU A 141 7.95 -23.32 -3.23
C LEU A 141 9.38 -23.83 -3.05
N ASN A 142 10.17 -23.13 -2.23
CA ASN A 142 11.48 -23.60 -1.74
C ASN A 142 12.45 -24.07 -2.84
N ALA A 143 12.44 -23.40 -4.00
CA ALA A 143 13.19 -23.81 -5.18
C ALA A 143 13.74 -22.60 -5.94
N LYS A 144 14.76 -22.81 -6.79
CA LYS A 144 15.48 -21.71 -7.46
C LYS A 144 15.36 -21.75 -8.97
N ASN A 145 15.57 -20.61 -9.61
CA ASN A 145 15.62 -20.50 -11.08
C ASN A 145 14.34 -21.03 -11.76
N ILE A 146 13.18 -20.81 -11.16
CA ILE A 146 11.90 -21.19 -11.78
C ILE A 146 11.45 -20.08 -12.74
N LEU A 147 11.01 -20.46 -13.94
CA LEU A 147 10.41 -19.57 -14.92
C LEU A 147 8.91 -19.87 -15.03
N VAL A 148 8.07 -18.90 -14.69
CA VAL A 148 6.62 -18.91 -14.91
C VAL A 148 6.30 -17.85 -15.95
N GLU A 149 5.99 -18.28 -17.17
CA GLU A 149 5.80 -17.34 -18.28
C GLU A 149 4.56 -17.58 -19.14
N ASN A 150 3.93 -16.51 -19.63
CA ASN A 150 2.85 -16.58 -20.61
C ASN A 150 1.70 -17.50 -20.17
N ASN A 151 1.25 -17.37 -18.92
CA ASN A 151 0.09 -18.08 -18.38
C ASN A 151 -1.09 -17.13 -18.17
N ARG A 152 -2.30 -17.70 -18.07
CA ARG A 152 -3.53 -17.00 -17.70
C ARG A 152 -4.03 -17.53 -16.39
N LEU A 153 -4.24 -16.65 -15.42
CA LEU A 153 -4.75 -17.01 -14.10
C LEU A 153 -6.09 -16.32 -13.88
N SER A 154 -7.11 -17.11 -13.55
CA SER A 154 -8.45 -16.59 -13.27
C SER A 154 -9.15 -17.36 -12.17
N ASP A 155 -10.03 -16.69 -11.43
CA ASP A 155 -10.75 -17.29 -10.31
C ASP A 155 -9.82 -18.00 -9.30
N VAL A 156 -8.72 -17.33 -8.96
CA VAL A 156 -7.75 -17.77 -7.95
C VAL A 156 -7.70 -16.75 -6.82
N LEU A 157 -7.55 -17.19 -5.56
CA LEU A 157 -7.42 -16.27 -4.43
C LEU A 157 -6.11 -15.50 -4.56
N PHE A 158 -4.97 -16.17 -4.38
CA PHE A 158 -3.67 -15.61 -4.74
C PHE A 158 -3.30 -16.01 -6.17
N GLY A 159 -2.81 -15.09 -7.00
CA GLY A 159 -2.42 -15.40 -8.38
C GLY A 159 -1.16 -16.27 -8.43
N ILE A 160 0.00 -15.60 -8.40
CA ILE A 160 1.30 -16.26 -8.31
C ILE A 160 1.93 -15.98 -6.95
N PHE A 161 2.24 -17.04 -6.20
CA PHE A 161 2.91 -16.96 -4.91
C PHE A 161 4.35 -17.48 -5.00
N VAL A 162 5.32 -16.57 -4.89
CA VAL A 162 6.75 -16.87 -4.83
C VAL A 162 7.18 -16.97 -3.36
N SER A 163 7.29 -18.20 -2.86
CA SER A 163 7.57 -18.48 -1.45
C SER A 163 8.94 -19.14 -1.30
N GLN A 164 9.92 -18.37 -0.81
CA GLN A 164 11.30 -18.81 -0.63
C GLN A 164 11.91 -19.36 -1.93
N ALA A 165 11.63 -18.68 -3.04
CA ALA A 165 12.06 -19.09 -4.37
C ALA A 165 12.96 -18.03 -5.00
N ASP A 166 14.27 -18.19 -4.79
CA ASP A 166 15.28 -17.26 -5.31
C ASP A 166 15.42 -17.39 -6.83
N ASP A 167 15.83 -16.28 -7.46
CA ASP A 167 16.17 -16.22 -8.89
C ASP A 167 15.00 -16.61 -9.82
N ALA A 168 13.76 -16.53 -9.31
CA ALA A 168 12.56 -16.80 -10.09
C ALA A 168 12.28 -15.68 -11.10
N ILE A 169 11.70 -16.06 -12.24
CA ILE A 169 11.23 -15.12 -13.27
C ILE A 169 9.74 -15.35 -13.47
N VAL A 170 8.95 -14.31 -13.26
CA VAL A 170 7.51 -14.27 -13.52
C VAL A 170 7.30 -13.30 -14.68
N ARG A 171 6.99 -13.83 -15.88
CA ARG A 171 6.95 -13.02 -17.10
C ARG A 171 5.67 -13.17 -17.92
N GLY A 172 5.11 -12.07 -18.41
CA GLY A 172 4.10 -12.15 -19.49
C GLY A 172 2.82 -12.86 -19.08
N ASN A 173 2.54 -12.98 -17.79
CA ASN A 173 1.33 -13.62 -17.29
C ASN A 173 0.19 -12.60 -17.20
N ASP A 174 -1.02 -13.07 -17.45
CA ASP A 174 -2.26 -12.31 -17.27
C ASP A 174 -2.97 -12.86 -16.03
N ILE A 175 -3.13 -12.03 -15.01
CA ILE A 175 -3.47 -12.48 -13.66
C ILE A 175 -4.67 -11.70 -13.11
N THR A 176 -5.74 -12.45 -12.83
CA THR A 176 -6.88 -11.99 -12.04
C THR A 176 -7.02 -12.81 -10.76
N SER A 177 -7.58 -12.20 -9.71
CA SER A 177 -7.95 -12.90 -8.49
C SER A 177 -9.42 -13.36 -8.56
N LYS A 178 -10.07 -13.59 -7.42
CA LYS A 178 -11.53 -13.68 -7.27
C LYS A 178 -12.16 -12.30 -7.55
N ALA A 179 -12.20 -11.91 -8.83
CA ALA A 179 -12.60 -10.57 -9.30
C ALA A 179 -13.95 -10.09 -8.75
N GLN A 180 -14.86 -11.03 -8.47
CA GLN A 180 -16.18 -10.82 -7.87
C GLN A 180 -16.17 -10.38 -6.40
N TYR A 181 -15.05 -10.50 -5.70
CA TYR A 181 -14.93 -10.09 -4.29
C TYR A 181 -14.66 -8.59 -4.18
N ASP A 182 -14.93 -8.00 -3.01
CA ASP A 182 -14.37 -6.68 -2.69
C ASP A 182 -12.89 -6.78 -2.34
N ASP A 183 -12.16 -5.66 -2.41
CA ASP A 183 -10.72 -5.60 -2.17
C ASP A 183 -10.27 -6.21 -0.84
N GLY A 184 -11.10 -6.18 0.20
CA GLY A 184 -10.77 -6.78 1.49
C GLY A 184 -10.74 -8.31 1.45
N ARG A 185 -11.56 -8.91 0.59
CA ARG A 185 -11.66 -10.37 0.40
C ARG A 185 -10.87 -10.89 -0.79
N LYS A 186 -10.57 -10.05 -1.79
CA LYS A 186 -9.67 -10.40 -2.90
C LYS A 186 -8.30 -10.78 -2.37
N GLY A 187 -7.67 -11.76 -3.00
CA GLY A 187 -6.27 -12.06 -2.75
C GLY A 187 -5.35 -11.26 -3.67
N ASP A 188 -4.06 -11.36 -3.38
CA ASP A 188 -3.02 -10.67 -4.12
C ASP A 188 -2.80 -11.34 -5.48
N GLY A 189 -2.67 -10.56 -6.55
CA GLY A 189 -2.35 -11.10 -7.87
C GLY A 189 -0.94 -11.68 -7.90
N LEU A 190 -0.02 -11.03 -7.20
CA LEU A 190 1.36 -11.49 -7.06
C LEU A 190 1.84 -11.31 -5.63
N ARG A 191 2.45 -12.36 -5.08
CA ARG A 191 2.96 -12.36 -3.71
C ARG A 191 4.38 -12.90 -3.67
N LEU A 192 5.31 -12.13 -3.13
CA LEU A 192 6.71 -12.51 -2.94
C LEU A 192 7.02 -12.56 -1.43
N TRP A 193 7.59 -13.66 -0.98
CA TRP A 193 7.92 -13.87 0.42
C TRP A 193 9.29 -14.52 0.57
N TYR A 194 10.20 -13.89 1.32
CA TYR A 194 11.56 -14.37 1.61
C TYR A 194 12.32 -14.86 0.37
N SER A 195 12.21 -14.13 -0.74
CA SER A 195 12.80 -14.52 -2.02
C SER A 195 13.78 -13.45 -2.52
N ARG A 196 14.87 -13.87 -3.15
CA ARG A 196 15.91 -12.96 -3.65
C ARG A 196 16.01 -12.98 -5.16
N ARG A 197 16.35 -11.84 -5.75
CA ARG A 197 16.63 -11.69 -7.20
C ARG A 197 15.49 -12.18 -8.08
N VAL A 198 14.25 -11.99 -7.63
CA VAL A 198 13.06 -12.31 -8.40
C VAL A 198 12.82 -11.20 -9.43
N THR A 199 12.59 -11.59 -10.68
CA THR A 199 12.23 -10.69 -11.77
C THR A 199 10.75 -10.86 -12.11
N VAL A 200 10.01 -9.76 -12.08
CA VAL A 200 8.60 -9.66 -12.43
C VAL A 200 8.52 -8.73 -13.64
N GLU A 201 8.31 -9.29 -14.83
CA GLU A 201 8.41 -8.52 -16.08
C GLU A 201 7.25 -8.73 -17.06
N GLY A 202 6.72 -7.64 -17.63
CA GLY A 202 5.72 -7.74 -18.70
C GLY A 202 4.41 -8.40 -18.29
N ASN A 203 4.08 -8.48 -16.99
CA ASN A 203 2.84 -9.09 -16.52
C ASN A 203 1.70 -8.07 -16.55
N HIS A 204 0.48 -8.58 -16.70
CA HIS A 204 -0.76 -7.82 -16.57
C HIS A 204 -1.49 -8.32 -15.32
N LEU A 205 -1.61 -7.48 -14.30
CA LEU A 205 -2.40 -7.76 -13.10
C LEU A 205 -3.60 -6.83 -13.10
N HIS A 206 -4.79 -7.41 -13.09
CA HIS A 206 -6.03 -6.65 -13.01
C HIS A 206 -7.05 -7.37 -12.15
N GLU A 207 -7.99 -6.61 -11.58
CA GLU A 207 -9.05 -7.15 -10.72
C GLU A 207 -8.55 -8.00 -9.54
N ALA A 208 -7.31 -7.78 -9.11
CA ALA A 208 -6.64 -8.40 -7.98
C ALA A 208 -6.30 -7.37 -6.91
N ARG A 209 -6.00 -7.80 -5.69
CA ARG A 209 -5.78 -6.87 -4.58
C ARG A 209 -4.46 -6.13 -4.69
N ASP A 210 -3.33 -6.84 -4.59
CA ASP A 210 -1.99 -6.24 -4.61
C ASP A 210 -1.00 -7.03 -5.48
N ALA A 211 0.07 -6.37 -5.91
CA ALA A 211 1.38 -7.02 -6.09
C ALA A 211 2.26 -6.70 -4.88
N ILE A 212 2.57 -7.69 -4.05
CA ILE A 212 3.16 -7.46 -2.73
C ILE A 212 4.41 -8.29 -2.49
N ALA A 213 5.43 -7.68 -1.88
CA ALA A 213 6.67 -8.33 -1.51
C ALA A 213 7.04 -8.08 -0.04
N TRP A 214 7.41 -9.16 0.64
CA TRP A 214 7.89 -9.14 2.02
C TRP A 214 9.28 -9.78 2.16
N TYR A 215 10.15 -9.14 2.93
CA TYR A 215 11.45 -9.70 3.34
C TYR A 215 12.28 -10.22 2.16
N SER A 216 12.22 -9.51 1.04
CA SER A 216 12.73 -9.98 -0.26
C SER A 216 13.73 -8.98 -0.83
N GLU A 217 14.80 -9.44 -1.49
CA GLU A 217 15.95 -8.61 -1.83
C GLU A 217 16.30 -8.67 -3.31
N GLY A 218 16.78 -7.56 -3.87
CA GLY A 218 17.22 -7.48 -5.27
C GLY A 218 16.11 -7.70 -6.28
N LEU A 219 14.89 -7.26 -5.96
CA LEU A 219 13.71 -7.44 -6.81
C LEU A 219 13.77 -6.55 -8.05
N ILE A 220 13.30 -7.06 -9.18
CA ILE A 220 13.12 -6.28 -10.41
C ILE A 220 11.65 -6.35 -10.80
N PHE A 221 10.97 -5.20 -10.83
CA PHE A 221 9.65 -5.04 -11.41
C PHE A 221 9.79 -4.16 -12.65
N ARG A 222 9.57 -4.73 -13.84
CA ARG A 222 9.68 -3.93 -15.07
C ARG A 222 8.61 -4.19 -16.10
N ASP A 223 8.21 -3.13 -16.80
CA ASP A 223 7.32 -3.24 -17.97
C ASP A 223 5.97 -3.94 -17.64
N ASN A 224 5.54 -3.93 -16.37
CA ASN A 224 4.26 -4.53 -15.94
C ASN A 224 3.12 -3.51 -16.04
N THR A 225 1.91 -4.00 -16.27
CA THR A 225 0.67 -3.22 -16.18
C THR A 225 -0.15 -3.72 -15.00
N ILE A 226 -0.44 -2.85 -14.03
CA ILE A 226 -1.13 -3.20 -12.79
C ILE A 226 -2.28 -2.22 -12.54
N GLU A 227 -3.52 -2.73 -12.57
CA GLU A 227 -4.71 -1.89 -12.64
C GLU A 227 -5.85 -2.33 -11.71
N GLY A 228 -6.60 -1.35 -11.21
CA GLY A 228 -7.87 -1.58 -10.51
C GLY A 228 -7.74 -2.33 -9.17
N GLY A 229 -6.55 -2.34 -8.57
CA GLY A 229 -6.27 -2.96 -7.28
C GLY A 229 -6.16 -1.97 -6.13
N ARG A 230 -5.71 -2.46 -4.97
CA ARG A 230 -5.40 -1.64 -3.81
C ARG A 230 -4.00 -1.07 -3.92
N PHE A 231 -2.96 -1.89 -3.83
CA PHE A 231 -1.59 -1.46 -4.08
C PHE A 231 -1.10 -2.01 -5.41
N GLY A 232 -0.69 -1.13 -6.33
CA GLY A 232 -0.06 -1.57 -7.56
C GLY A 232 1.22 -2.36 -7.27
N ILE A 233 2.18 -1.77 -6.55
CA ILE A 233 3.36 -2.48 -6.02
C ILE A 233 3.58 -2.10 -4.56
N HIS A 234 3.60 -3.08 -3.67
CA HIS A 234 3.83 -2.89 -2.24
C HIS A 234 5.08 -3.62 -1.76
N LEU A 235 6.06 -2.87 -1.26
CA LEU A 235 7.29 -3.39 -0.68
C LEU A 235 7.31 -3.23 0.83
N MET A 236 7.57 -4.33 1.55
CA MET A 236 7.75 -4.34 2.99
C MET A 236 9.04 -5.07 3.37
N TYR A 237 10.03 -4.35 3.89
CA TYR A 237 11.35 -4.89 4.20
C TYR A 237 12.06 -5.46 2.97
N CYS A 238 12.08 -4.69 1.88
CA CYS A 238 12.69 -5.10 0.62
C CYS A 238 13.88 -4.22 0.24
N ASN A 239 15.08 -4.80 0.17
CA ASN A 239 16.29 -4.05 -0.13
C ASN A 239 16.74 -4.24 -1.58
N GLY A 240 17.29 -3.21 -2.21
CA GLY A 240 17.85 -3.30 -3.55
C GLY A 240 16.81 -3.46 -4.66
N ALA A 241 15.58 -2.99 -4.45
CA ALA A 241 14.49 -3.15 -5.41
C ALA A 241 14.61 -2.13 -6.56
N GLN A 242 14.42 -2.60 -7.79
CA GLN A 242 14.38 -1.79 -9.01
C GLN A 242 12.98 -1.88 -9.62
N ILE A 243 12.29 -0.75 -9.73
CA ILE A 243 10.93 -0.66 -10.26
C ILE A 243 10.94 0.29 -11.46
N GLU A 244 10.87 -0.25 -12.67
CA GLU A 244 11.15 0.48 -13.89
C GLU A 244 10.07 0.32 -14.98
N ARG A 245 9.64 1.42 -15.61
CA ARG A 245 8.74 1.39 -16.78
C ARG A 245 7.43 0.61 -16.56
N ASN A 246 6.90 0.61 -15.34
CA ASN A 246 5.61 0.00 -15.05
C ASN A 246 4.48 1.01 -15.27
N HIS A 247 3.32 0.51 -15.70
CA HIS A 247 2.08 1.27 -15.87
C HIS A 247 1.12 0.89 -14.73
N LEU A 248 0.83 1.85 -13.85
CA LEU A 248 -0.03 1.64 -12.69
C LEU A 248 -1.23 2.57 -12.77
N LEU A 249 -2.40 2.02 -13.07
CA LEU A 249 -3.59 2.80 -13.40
C LEU A 249 -4.74 2.44 -12.46
N ASP A 250 -5.45 3.46 -11.98
CA ASP A 250 -6.73 3.27 -11.30
C ASP A 250 -6.66 2.34 -10.07
N ASN A 251 -5.52 2.28 -9.36
CA ASN A 251 -5.41 1.58 -8.09
C ASN A 251 -5.70 2.53 -6.92
N SER A 252 -5.86 2.00 -5.70
CA SER A 252 -5.97 2.86 -4.50
C SER A 252 -4.65 3.58 -4.19
N VAL A 253 -3.52 2.91 -4.42
CA VAL A 253 -2.15 3.41 -4.27
C VAL A 253 -1.28 2.77 -5.37
N GLY A 254 -0.39 3.57 -5.97
CA GLY A 254 0.51 3.11 -7.03
C GLY A 254 1.62 2.23 -6.48
N ILE A 255 2.73 2.85 -6.06
CA ILE A 255 3.85 2.16 -5.44
C ILE A 255 3.96 2.61 -3.99
N TYR A 256 4.05 1.66 -3.05
CA TYR A 256 4.31 1.95 -1.64
C TYR A 256 5.51 1.13 -1.14
N ALA A 257 6.52 1.80 -0.57
CA ALA A 257 7.70 1.14 -0.01
C ALA A 257 7.86 1.45 1.48
N MET A 258 8.06 0.39 2.28
CA MET A 258 8.16 0.47 3.74
C MET A 258 9.40 -0.23 4.26
N TYR A 259 10.11 0.41 5.19
CA TYR A 259 11.22 -0.21 5.94
C TYR A 259 12.29 -0.83 5.04
N SER A 260 12.60 -0.13 3.96
CA SER A 260 13.33 -0.67 2.81
C SER A 260 14.54 0.21 2.50
N SER A 261 15.51 -0.33 1.78
CA SER A 261 16.75 0.38 1.49
C SER A 261 17.23 0.14 0.07
N HIS A 262 17.91 1.12 -0.54
CA HIS A 262 18.43 1.01 -1.91
C HIS A 262 17.32 0.73 -2.92
N VAL A 263 16.28 1.54 -2.89
CA VAL A 263 15.10 1.40 -3.75
C VAL A 263 15.21 2.40 -4.90
N ALA A 264 15.05 1.94 -6.13
CA ALA A 264 15.11 2.77 -7.32
C ALA A 264 13.81 2.67 -8.14
N LEU A 265 13.17 3.82 -8.39
CA LEU A 265 11.95 3.93 -9.18
C LEU A 265 12.22 4.78 -10.42
N ARG A 266 12.17 4.18 -11.61
CA ARG A 266 12.52 4.86 -12.85
C ARG A 266 11.45 4.77 -13.92
N GLN A 267 11.09 5.90 -14.52
CA GLN A 267 10.26 5.91 -15.73
C GLN A 267 8.91 5.19 -15.59
N ASN A 268 8.35 5.12 -14.38
CA ASN A 268 7.02 4.55 -14.17
C ASN A 268 5.94 5.57 -14.54
N ASP A 269 4.83 5.07 -15.04
CA ASP A 269 3.63 5.85 -15.36
C ASP A 269 2.51 5.49 -14.38
N ILE A 270 2.21 6.40 -13.46
CA ILE A 270 1.30 6.15 -12.33
C ILE A 270 0.20 7.20 -12.34
N ARG A 271 -1.03 6.75 -12.63
CA ARG A 271 -2.16 7.65 -12.84
C ARG A 271 -3.42 7.24 -12.13
N ARG A 272 -4.24 8.23 -11.76
CA ARG A 272 -5.59 8.00 -11.22
C ARG A 272 -5.61 7.15 -9.96
N GLN A 273 -4.61 7.32 -9.10
CA GLN A 273 -4.65 6.71 -7.78
C GLN A 273 -5.61 7.50 -6.89
N ARG A 274 -6.88 7.06 -6.82
CA ARG A 274 -8.01 7.80 -6.22
C ARG A 274 -8.68 7.09 -5.05
N GLY A 275 -8.04 6.07 -4.49
CA GLY A 275 -8.51 5.41 -3.27
C GLY A 275 -8.37 6.28 -2.00
N PRO A 276 -8.69 5.73 -0.80
CA PRO A 276 -8.71 6.49 0.45
C PRO A 276 -7.41 7.24 0.76
N SER A 277 -6.26 6.63 0.45
CA SER A 277 -4.94 7.29 0.50
C SER A 277 -4.63 8.01 -0.81
N GLY A 278 -4.77 7.31 -1.95
CA GLY A 278 -4.67 7.89 -3.30
C GLY A 278 -3.28 8.37 -3.68
N TYR A 279 -2.23 7.67 -3.21
CA TYR A 279 -0.84 8.07 -3.47
C TYR A 279 -0.33 7.43 -4.76
N ALA A 280 0.33 8.19 -5.62
CA ALA A 280 1.08 7.62 -6.73
C ALA A 280 2.32 6.88 -6.20
N LEU A 281 3.11 7.58 -5.38
CA LEU A 281 4.26 7.04 -4.67
C LEU A 281 4.13 7.30 -3.17
N GLY A 282 4.34 6.29 -2.33
CA GLY A 282 4.37 6.43 -0.89
C GLY A 282 5.59 5.76 -0.27
N PHE A 283 6.22 6.45 0.67
CA PHE A 283 7.42 5.96 1.34
C PHE A 283 7.30 6.08 2.85
N LYS A 284 7.60 4.98 3.54
CA LYS A 284 7.72 4.93 4.99
C LYS A 284 9.08 4.37 5.39
N ASP A 285 9.89 5.18 6.06
CA ASP A 285 11.17 4.78 6.61
C ASP A 285 12.08 4.09 5.57
N VAL A 286 12.33 4.78 4.44
CA VAL A 286 13.14 4.25 3.31
C VAL A 286 14.47 4.99 3.21
N ASP A 287 15.58 4.26 3.09
CA ASP A 287 16.92 4.84 2.94
C ASP A 287 17.55 4.57 1.56
N PHE A 288 18.35 5.50 1.06
CA PHE A 288 19.01 5.42 -0.26
C PHE A 288 17.99 5.21 -1.39
N LEU A 289 17.07 6.17 -1.50
CA LEU A 289 15.97 6.17 -2.45
C LEU A 289 16.30 7.05 -3.66
N ASP A 290 16.18 6.51 -4.86
CA ASP A 290 16.28 7.25 -6.12
C ASP A 290 14.96 7.14 -6.90
N VAL A 291 14.30 8.27 -7.14
CA VAL A 291 13.05 8.37 -7.90
C VAL A 291 13.28 9.28 -9.10
N THR A 292 13.36 8.70 -10.30
CA THR A 292 13.80 9.43 -11.50
C THR A 292 12.88 9.25 -12.70
N GLY A 293 12.51 10.36 -13.36
CA GLY A 293 11.84 10.30 -14.66
C GLY A 293 10.42 9.72 -14.64
N ASN A 294 9.75 9.66 -13.49
CA ASN A 294 8.41 9.09 -13.37
C ASN A 294 7.34 10.12 -13.74
N VAL A 295 6.21 9.64 -14.27
CA VAL A 295 5.01 10.44 -14.54
C VAL A 295 3.96 10.09 -13.50
N LEU A 296 3.63 11.05 -12.65
CA LEU A 296 2.69 10.93 -11.54
C LEU A 296 1.54 11.90 -11.79
N SER A 297 0.47 11.40 -12.41
CA SER A 297 -0.61 12.27 -12.93
C SER A 297 -2.01 11.92 -12.42
N ASP A 298 -2.83 12.94 -12.13
CA ASP A 298 -4.24 12.76 -11.78
C ASP A 298 -4.45 11.87 -10.53
N ASN A 299 -3.55 11.95 -9.55
CA ASN A 299 -3.64 11.23 -8.29
C ASN A 299 -4.15 12.15 -7.18
N ARG A 300 -4.63 11.57 -6.08
CA ARG A 300 -4.91 12.40 -4.88
C ARG A 300 -3.63 13.01 -4.31
N ALA A 301 -2.54 12.24 -4.24
CA ALA A 301 -1.21 12.80 -4.00
C ALA A 301 -0.17 12.15 -4.91
N ALA A 302 0.73 12.94 -5.50
CA ALA A 302 1.79 12.37 -6.33
C ALA A 302 2.81 11.62 -5.46
N ILE A 303 3.31 12.25 -4.39
CA ILE A 303 4.30 11.66 -3.49
C ILE A 303 3.86 11.85 -2.03
N TYR A 304 3.94 10.78 -1.24
CA TYR A 304 3.76 10.79 0.22
C TYR A 304 5.06 10.37 0.93
N LEU A 305 5.49 11.15 1.91
CA LEU A 305 6.71 10.90 2.69
C LEU A 305 6.46 10.86 4.20
N ASP A 306 6.85 9.74 4.80
CA ASP A 306 6.87 9.48 6.24
C ASP A 306 8.25 8.93 6.63
N GLY A 307 9.00 9.68 7.45
CA GLY A 307 10.30 9.25 7.96
C GLY A 307 11.34 8.88 6.90
N THR A 308 11.27 9.46 5.70
CA THR A 308 12.14 9.12 4.56
C THR A 308 13.00 10.35 4.16
N PRO A 309 14.34 10.26 4.14
CA PRO A 309 15.17 9.16 4.64
C PRO A 309 15.00 8.93 6.16
N PHE A 310 15.24 7.69 6.59
CA PHE A 310 15.09 7.26 7.99
C PHE A 310 16.38 7.44 8.78
N SER A 311 17.51 7.07 8.16
CA SER A 311 18.82 7.12 8.78
C SER A 311 19.52 8.45 8.47
N PRO A 312 20.38 8.97 9.37
CA PRO A 312 21.13 10.21 9.13
C PRO A 312 21.98 10.20 7.86
N GLN A 313 22.47 9.03 7.45
CA GLN A 313 23.33 8.87 6.26
C GLN A 313 22.54 8.48 5.01
N GLY A 314 21.24 8.24 5.18
CA GLY A 314 20.33 7.95 4.08
C GLY A 314 20.10 9.20 3.24
N TYR A 315 19.71 8.99 1.99
CA TYR A 315 19.21 10.05 1.13
C TYR A 315 17.93 9.60 0.43
N ALA A 316 17.16 10.58 -0.01
CA ALA A 316 16.07 10.38 -0.96
C ALA A 316 16.15 11.47 -2.03
N ARG A 317 16.27 11.06 -3.29
CA ARG A 317 16.43 11.95 -4.45
C ARG A 317 15.26 11.78 -5.39
N PHE A 318 14.65 12.89 -5.75
CA PHE A 318 13.55 12.99 -6.68
C PHE A 318 14.00 13.88 -7.83
N THR A 319 14.32 13.26 -8.96
CA THR A 319 14.94 13.95 -10.09
C THR A 319 14.15 13.75 -11.38
N ASP A 320 13.95 14.81 -12.16
CA ASP A 320 13.33 14.74 -13.50
C ASP A 320 11.92 14.10 -13.53
N ASN A 321 11.16 14.15 -12.44
CA ASN A 321 9.80 13.59 -12.39
C ASN A 321 8.76 14.63 -12.84
N ILE A 322 7.67 14.17 -13.43
CA ILE A 322 6.50 14.99 -13.78
C ILE A 322 5.38 14.68 -12.79
N LEU A 323 5.02 15.66 -11.96
CA LEU A 323 3.93 15.62 -10.99
C LEU A 323 2.83 16.55 -11.49
N ALA A 324 1.83 16.00 -12.17
CA ALA A 324 0.84 16.79 -12.90
C ALA A 324 -0.61 16.52 -12.47
N PHE A 325 -1.44 17.56 -12.38
CA PHE A 325 -2.88 17.44 -12.15
C PHE A 325 -3.28 16.62 -10.90
N ASN A 326 -2.40 16.52 -9.91
CA ASN A 326 -2.71 15.85 -8.66
C ASN A 326 -3.46 16.81 -7.72
N ASP A 327 -4.28 16.29 -6.78
CA ASP A 327 -4.89 17.18 -5.78
C ASP A 327 -3.79 17.83 -4.93
N VAL A 328 -2.76 17.05 -4.57
CA VAL A 328 -1.54 17.52 -3.93
C VAL A 328 -0.30 16.95 -4.65
N GLY A 329 0.68 17.79 -4.97
CA GLY A 329 1.95 17.33 -5.54
C GLY A 329 2.72 16.45 -4.55
N ILE A 330 3.09 16.99 -3.39
CA ILE A 330 3.79 16.26 -2.33
C ILE A 330 3.07 16.44 -0.99
N ILE A 331 2.82 15.33 -0.28
CA ILE A 331 2.43 15.32 1.13
C ILE A 331 3.62 14.84 1.95
N MET A 332 4.00 15.62 2.95
CA MET A 332 5.14 15.32 3.81
C MET A 332 4.78 15.49 5.28
N LEU A 333 5.25 14.56 6.14
CA LEU A 333 5.15 14.75 7.58
C LEU A 333 6.20 15.76 8.09
N THR A 334 5.87 16.46 9.17
CA THR A 334 6.67 17.57 9.71
C THR A 334 8.12 17.22 10.05
N ALA A 335 8.44 15.96 10.35
CA ALA A 335 9.78 15.51 10.74
C ALA A 335 10.69 15.11 9.56
N VAL A 336 10.16 15.08 8.33
CA VAL A 336 10.90 14.64 7.15
C VAL A 336 11.91 15.70 6.69
N ARG A 337 13.17 15.32 6.56
CA ARG A 337 14.34 16.18 6.26
C ARG A 337 15.32 15.42 5.36
N GLY A 338 16.22 16.11 4.66
CA GLY A 338 17.30 15.47 3.90
C GLY A 338 16.89 14.88 2.54
N ASN A 339 15.74 15.28 2.00
CA ASN A 339 15.32 14.94 0.65
C ASN A 339 15.84 15.98 -0.35
N VAL A 340 16.10 15.56 -1.58
CA VAL A 340 16.51 16.43 -2.69
C VAL A 340 15.49 16.33 -3.81
N PHE A 341 14.82 17.43 -4.12
CA PHE A 341 13.90 17.58 -5.26
C PHE A 341 14.55 18.46 -6.31
N GLN A 342 14.96 17.86 -7.42
CA GLN A 342 15.72 18.53 -8.45
C GLN A 342 15.13 18.33 -9.85
N ASN A 343 15.04 19.40 -10.64
CA ASN A 343 14.61 19.32 -12.05
C ASN A 343 13.22 18.68 -12.27
N ASN A 344 12.35 18.63 -11.28
CA ASN A 344 11.01 18.07 -11.45
C ASN A 344 10.05 19.11 -12.06
N SER A 345 8.94 18.64 -12.64
CA SER A 345 7.84 19.50 -13.09
C SER A 345 6.63 19.33 -12.18
N PHE A 346 6.32 20.37 -11.42
CA PHE A 346 5.12 20.50 -10.61
C PHE A 346 4.06 21.27 -11.41
N TRP A 347 3.16 20.54 -12.06
CA TRP A 347 2.34 21.08 -13.13
C TRP A 347 0.83 20.97 -12.85
N GLU A 348 0.17 22.11 -12.61
CA GLU A 348 -1.28 22.19 -12.37
C GLU A 348 -1.77 21.26 -11.24
N ASN A 349 -0.98 21.07 -10.18
CA ASN A 349 -1.48 20.42 -8.98
C ASN A 349 -2.38 21.40 -8.22
N GLY A 350 -3.43 20.90 -7.55
CA GLY A 350 -4.31 21.73 -6.73
C GLY A 350 -3.57 22.45 -5.61
N GLU A 351 -2.63 21.74 -4.98
CA GLU A 351 -1.66 22.24 -4.02
C GLU A 351 -0.28 21.65 -4.37
N GLN A 352 0.77 22.46 -4.55
CA GLN A 352 2.08 21.92 -4.93
C GLN A 352 2.70 21.06 -3.81
N MET A 353 2.55 21.50 -2.56
CA MET A 353 3.06 20.79 -1.39
C MET A 353 2.20 21.06 -0.14
N ALA A 354 1.86 19.99 0.57
CA ALA A 354 1.22 20.01 1.88
C ALA A 354 2.15 19.47 2.96
N VAL A 355 2.12 20.10 4.14
CA VAL A 355 2.84 19.63 5.33
C VAL A 355 1.83 19.14 6.35
N GLN A 356 1.69 17.82 6.47
CA GLN A 356 0.70 17.24 7.36
C GLN A 356 1.12 17.43 8.82
N GLY A 357 0.25 18.10 9.59
CA GLY A 357 0.57 18.57 10.95
C GLY A 357 1.05 20.03 11.00
N GLY A 358 1.25 20.66 9.83
CA GLY A 358 1.65 22.06 9.65
C GLY A 358 3.13 22.33 9.98
N GLY A 359 3.58 23.54 9.68
CA GLY A 359 4.94 23.99 9.97
C GLY A 359 5.88 23.90 8.76
N PHE A 360 7.18 23.94 9.04
CA PHE A 360 8.22 23.99 8.01
C PHE A 360 8.93 22.66 7.91
N THR A 361 9.08 22.15 6.69
CA THR A 361 9.75 20.87 6.45
C THR A 361 11.27 20.99 6.34
N GLY A 362 11.87 22.14 6.67
CA GLY A 362 13.32 22.23 6.91
C GLY A 362 14.18 21.71 5.76
N ASP A 363 15.38 21.26 6.12
CA ASP A 363 16.57 20.73 5.40
C ASP A 363 16.36 19.81 4.17
N ASN A 364 15.28 19.99 3.42
CA ASN A 364 15.06 19.43 2.10
C ASN A 364 15.54 20.46 1.07
N VAL A 365 16.22 19.97 0.04
CA VAL A 365 16.78 20.80 -1.03
C VAL A 365 15.80 20.84 -2.19
N TRP A 366 15.52 22.04 -2.69
CA TRP A 366 14.68 22.30 -3.86
C TRP A 366 15.49 23.11 -4.85
N GLN A 367 15.69 22.57 -6.05
CA GLN A 367 16.53 23.22 -7.04
C GLN A 367 16.09 22.92 -8.46
N GLY A 368 15.93 23.95 -9.29
CA GLY A 368 15.72 23.76 -10.72
C GLY A 368 14.38 23.12 -11.05
N ASN A 369 13.40 23.16 -10.14
CA ASN A 369 12.10 22.59 -10.43
C ASN A 369 11.24 23.61 -11.20
N TYR A 370 10.41 23.12 -12.11
CA TYR A 370 9.36 23.91 -12.73
C TYR A 370 8.12 23.91 -11.84
N TRP A 371 7.49 25.07 -11.69
CA TRP A 371 6.26 25.25 -10.92
C TRP A 371 5.25 26.01 -11.79
N SER A 372 4.09 25.40 -12.06
CA SER A 372 3.08 26.02 -12.93
C SER A 372 2.51 27.33 -12.39
N ASP A 373 2.60 27.56 -11.08
CA ASP A 373 2.17 28.79 -10.41
C ASP A 373 3.33 29.76 -10.11
N TYR A 374 4.51 29.53 -10.68
CA TYR A 374 5.61 30.49 -10.64
C TYR A 374 5.30 31.73 -11.49
N THR A 375 5.32 32.91 -10.86
CA THR A 375 5.02 34.20 -11.50
C THR A 375 6.28 35.07 -11.67
N GLY A 376 7.48 34.50 -11.56
CA GLY A 376 8.72 35.24 -11.79
C GLY A 376 9.03 35.39 -13.28
N PHE A 377 10.24 35.88 -13.57
CA PHE A 377 10.72 36.14 -14.92
C PHE A 377 12.15 35.62 -15.08
N ASP A 378 12.54 35.42 -16.33
CA ASP A 378 13.88 35.02 -16.78
C ASP A 378 14.36 36.12 -17.73
N ALA A 379 15.18 37.05 -17.21
CA ALA A 379 15.63 38.22 -17.94
C ALA A 379 16.87 37.95 -18.80
N ASP A 380 17.69 36.96 -18.45
CA ASP A 380 18.91 36.61 -19.18
C ASP A 380 18.71 35.49 -20.21
N GLY A 381 17.57 34.81 -20.17
CA GLY A 381 17.14 33.79 -21.11
C GLY A 381 17.82 32.44 -20.91
N ASP A 382 18.34 32.15 -19.71
CA ASP A 382 19.04 30.90 -19.40
C ASP A 382 18.09 29.72 -19.11
N GLY A 383 16.78 29.97 -19.04
CA GLY A 383 15.74 28.97 -18.74
C GLY A 383 15.46 28.80 -17.25
N GLN A 384 16.09 29.60 -16.39
CA GLN A 384 15.87 29.67 -14.95
C GLN A 384 15.28 31.03 -14.57
N GLY A 385 14.47 31.03 -13.51
CA GLY A 385 13.89 32.26 -12.99
C GLY A 385 14.88 33.05 -12.15
N ASP A 386 14.94 34.36 -12.37
CA ASP A 386 15.79 35.31 -11.62
C ASP A 386 15.32 35.53 -10.17
N VAL A 387 14.09 35.12 -9.87
CA VAL A 387 13.46 35.28 -8.55
C VAL A 387 13.17 33.91 -7.94
N PRO A 388 13.51 33.64 -6.67
CA PRO A 388 13.19 32.38 -6.02
C PRO A 388 11.69 32.08 -5.98
N TYR A 389 11.30 30.83 -6.23
CA TYR A 389 9.95 30.35 -5.97
C TYR A 389 9.77 30.08 -4.46
N ARG A 390 8.60 30.45 -3.93
CA ARG A 390 8.25 30.30 -2.50
C ARG A 390 6.81 29.80 -2.37
N SER A 391 6.62 28.65 -1.75
CA SER A 391 5.28 28.16 -1.42
C SER A 391 4.82 28.81 -0.10
N GLU A 392 4.16 29.97 -0.20
CA GLU A 392 3.76 30.80 0.97
C GLU A 392 2.27 31.21 0.98
N ARG A 393 1.39 30.46 0.31
CA ARG A 393 -0.05 30.76 0.30
C ARG A 393 -0.67 30.58 1.69
N PHE A 394 -1.40 31.60 2.14
CA PHE A 394 -1.94 31.63 3.50
C PHE A 394 -3.06 30.62 3.70
N PHE A 395 -3.98 30.51 2.74
CA PHE A 395 -5.11 29.59 2.84
C PHE A 395 -4.64 28.12 2.84
N GLU A 396 -3.61 27.80 2.06
CA GLU A 396 -2.99 26.47 2.05
C GLU A 396 -2.39 26.10 3.41
N ASN A 397 -1.74 27.05 4.10
CA ASN A 397 -1.22 26.84 5.46
C ASN A 397 -2.35 26.59 6.48
N LEU A 398 -3.52 27.21 6.30
CA LEU A 398 -4.70 26.92 7.11
C LEU A 398 -5.22 25.51 6.84
N THR A 399 -5.28 25.07 5.57
CA THR A 399 -5.74 23.72 5.22
C THR A 399 -4.80 22.61 5.70
N ASP A 400 -3.50 22.88 5.85
CA ASP A 400 -2.54 21.93 6.46
C ASP A 400 -2.90 21.61 7.92
N ARG A 401 -3.42 22.61 8.66
CA ARG A 401 -3.79 22.47 10.09
C ARG A 401 -5.23 22.00 10.28
N GLU A 402 -6.14 22.48 9.44
CA GLU A 402 -7.56 22.11 9.44
C GLU A 402 -7.97 21.62 8.05
N PRO A 403 -7.80 20.32 7.74
CA PRO A 403 -8.07 19.77 6.41
C PRO A 403 -9.50 19.97 5.92
N ARG A 404 -10.48 20.17 6.82
CA ARG A 404 -11.88 20.43 6.46
C ARG A 404 -12.05 21.73 5.67
N LEU A 405 -11.12 22.68 5.80
CA LEU A 405 -11.15 23.94 5.05
C LEU A 405 -10.93 23.74 3.55
N ARG A 406 -10.45 22.58 3.10
CA ARG A 406 -10.30 22.26 1.67
C ARG A 406 -11.62 22.35 0.89
N ALA A 407 -12.77 22.15 1.55
CA ALA A 407 -14.09 22.36 0.95
C ALA A 407 -14.31 23.80 0.45
N LEU A 408 -13.50 24.75 0.90
CA LEU A 408 -13.59 26.16 0.56
C LEU A 408 -12.47 26.64 -0.37
N ILE A 409 -11.60 25.76 -0.87
CA ILE A 409 -10.37 26.16 -1.60
C ILE A 409 -10.65 27.00 -2.86
N TYR A 410 -11.77 26.74 -3.54
CA TYR A 410 -12.22 27.51 -4.72
C TYR A 410 -13.32 28.53 -4.39
N SER A 411 -13.58 28.78 -3.10
CA SER A 411 -14.59 29.74 -2.69
C SER A 411 -14.07 31.20 -2.79
N PRO A 412 -14.96 32.18 -3.01
CA PRO A 412 -14.59 33.59 -2.93
C PRO A 412 -13.97 33.98 -1.57
N VAL A 413 -14.30 33.26 -0.50
CA VAL A 413 -13.73 33.49 0.84
C VAL A 413 -12.24 33.15 0.86
N ALA A 414 -11.84 32.01 0.30
CA ALA A 414 -10.43 31.63 0.21
C ALA A 414 -9.63 32.65 -0.61
N GLN A 415 -10.16 33.08 -1.76
CA GLN A 415 -9.54 34.12 -2.60
C GLN A 415 -9.40 35.47 -1.86
N THR A 416 -10.42 35.87 -1.10
CA THR A 416 -10.40 37.11 -0.31
C THR A 416 -9.36 37.05 0.80
N ILE A 417 -9.26 35.92 1.50
CA ILE A 417 -8.26 35.70 2.54
C ILE A 417 -6.86 35.75 1.94
N GLU A 418 -6.64 35.11 0.80
CA GLU A 418 -5.33 35.10 0.13
C GLU A 418 -4.93 36.51 -0.35
N PHE A 419 -5.87 37.25 -0.94
CA PHE A 419 -5.64 38.65 -1.33
C PHE A 419 -5.28 39.53 -0.12
N ALA A 420 -6.01 39.40 0.99
CA ALA A 420 -5.70 40.12 2.21
C ALA A 420 -4.32 39.75 2.76
N ALA A 421 -3.98 38.46 2.81
CA ALA A 421 -2.67 38.00 3.28
C ALA A 421 -1.51 38.50 2.40
N SER A 422 -1.70 38.56 1.08
CA SER A 422 -0.71 39.10 0.15
C SER A 422 -0.50 40.62 0.31
N SER A 423 -1.54 41.35 0.73
CA SER A 423 -1.55 42.81 0.89
C SER A 423 -0.96 43.28 2.22
N PHE A 424 -0.99 42.44 3.27
CA PHE A 424 -0.54 42.79 4.63
C PHE A 424 0.64 41.91 5.07
N PRO A 425 1.89 42.41 5.05
CA PRO A 425 3.08 41.62 5.36
C PRO A 425 3.10 40.95 6.75
N ILE A 426 2.32 41.45 7.71
CA ILE A 426 2.28 40.94 9.10
C ILE A 426 1.64 39.54 9.23
N VAL A 427 0.88 39.10 8.23
CA VAL A 427 0.18 37.80 8.20
C VAL A 427 0.81 36.80 7.22
N LYS A 428 1.92 37.15 6.55
CA LYS A 428 2.59 36.23 5.62
C LYS A 428 3.12 35.01 6.38
N PRO A 429 2.73 33.78 5.98
CA PRO A 429 3.22 32.57 6.61
C PRO A 429 4.69 32.35 6.24
N GLN A 430 5.40 31.56 7.05
CA GLN A 430 6.70 31.06 6.60
C GLN A 430 6.52 30.14 5.39
N PRO A 431 7.34 30.26 4.35
CA PRO A 431 7.23 29.42 3.17
C PRO A 431 7.46 27.95 3.54
N LYS A 432 6.64 27.03 3.00
CA LYS A 432 6.80 25.59 3.19
C LYS A 432 8.09 25.08 2.53
N LEU A 433 8.44 25.69 1.39
CA LEU A 433 9.65 25.42 0.61
C LEU A 433 10.11 26.67 -0.13
N VAL A 434 11.39 26.70 -0.50
CA VAL A 434 11.99 27.73 -1.35
C VAL A 434 12.88 27.06 -2.40
N ASP A 435 12.62 27.32 -3.68
CA ASP A 435 13.49 26.93 -4.80
C ASP A 435 14.22 28.19 -5.29
N ALA A 436 15.54 28.20 -5.18
CA ALA A 436 16.35 29.39 -5.46
C ALA A 436 16.47 29.70 -6.95
N SER A 437 16.31 28.70 -7.81
CA SER A 437 16.50 28.81 -9.27
C SER A 437 15.44 27.95 -9.96
N PRO A 438 14.17 28.34 -9.91
CA PRO A 438 13.08 27.57 -10.52
C PRO A 438 13.24 27.58 -12.05
N ARG A 439 12.82 26.52 -12.73
CA ARG A 439 12.74 26.51 -14.19
C ARG A 439 11.53 27.30 -14.68
N VAL A 440 11.66 27.98 -15.82
CA VAL A 440 10.52 28.68 -16.45
C VAL A 440 9.73 27.81 -17.43
N GLN A 441 10.25 26.64 -17.81
CA GLN A 441 9.56 25.67 -18.66
C GLN A 441 9.48 24.28 -18.01
N PRO A 442 8.36 23.56 -18.21
CA PRO A 442 8.23 22.18 -17.75
C PRO A 442 9.17 21.25 -18.53
N LEU A 443 9.40 20.07 -17.98
CA LEU A 443 10.00 18.96 -18.70
C LEU A 443 9.12 18.53 -19.87
N PRO A 444 9.71 18.08 -20.99
CA PRO A 444 8.95 17.45 -22.05
C PRO A 444 8.29 16.17 -21.53
N LEU A 445 7.04 15.92 -21.96
CA LEU A 445 6.36 14.67 -21.65
C LEU A 445 7.14 13.50 -22.27
N PRO A 446 7.42 12.43 -21.51
CA PRO A 446 8.14 11.30 -22.04
C PRO A 446 7.28 10.51 -23.02
N ALA A 447 7.92 9.85 -23.99
CA ALA A 447 7.21 9.12 -25.06
C ALA A 447 6.28 8.01 -24.55
N PHE A 448 6.63 7.36 -23.44
CA PHE A 448 5.81 6.29 -22.84
C PHE A 448 4.51 6.80 -22.22
N ALA A 449 4.37 8.11 -22.00
CA ALA A 449 3.20 8.71 -21.36
C ALA A 449 2.02 8.97 -22.32
N ALA A 450 2.15 8.68 -23.62
CA ALA A 450 1.06 8.90 -24.57
C ALA A 450 0.00 7.78 -24.45
N THR A 451 -1.15 8.08 -23.83
CA THR A 451 -2.33 7.20 -23.89
C THR A 451 -3.23 7.59 -25.08
N PRO A 452 -3.97 6.63 -25.68
CA PRO A 452 -4.97 6.94 -26.69
C PRO A 452 -6.00 7.93 -26.14
N ARG A 453 -6.27 9.03 -26.88
CA ARG A 453 -7.27 10.02 -26.46
C ARG A 453 -8.67 9.40 -26.62
N PRO A 454 -9.50 9.36 -25.57
CA PRO A 454 -10.92 9.01 -25.75
C PRO A 454 -11.59 10.05 -26.64
N PRO A 455 -12.67 9.67 -27.37
CA PRO A 455 -13.36 10.58 -28.28
C PRO A 455 -13.97 11.76 -27.51
N ILE A 456 -13.65 12.99 -27.94
CA ILE A 456 -14.05 14.27 -27.33
C ILE A 456 -15.59 14.48 -27.34
N THR A 457 -16.32 13.70 -28.15
CA THR A 457 -17.76 13.82 -28.36
C THR A 457 -18.58 13.77 -27.07
N GLY A 458 -18.20 12.92 -26.11
CA GLY A 458 -18.92 12.79 -24.83
C GLY A 458 -18.78 14.03 -23.94
N MET A 459 -17.57 14.61 -23.86
CA MET A 459 -17.31 15.81 -23.05
C MET A 459 -18.02 17.06 -23.59
N VAL A 460 -18.11 17.20 -24.92
CA VAL A 460 -18.86 18.31 -25.55
C VAL A 460 -20.34 18.24 -25.20
N LEU A 461 -20.92 17.04 -25.20
CA LEU A 461 -22.33 16.84 -24.85
C LEU A 461 -22.61 17.20 -23.39
N ILE A 462 -21.76 16.75 -22.46
CA ILE A 462 -21.86 17.09 -21.03
C ILE A 462 -21.71 18.60 -20.83
N GLY A 463 -20.74 19.24 -21.51
CA GLY A 463 -20.54 20.69 -21.45
C GLY A 463 -21.78 21.48 -21.91
N LEU A 464 -22.42 21.06 -23.00
CA LEU A 464 -23.67 21.65 -23.48
C LEU A 464 -24.82 21.47 -22.48
N ILE A 465 -24.95 20.29 -21.88
CA ILE A 465 -25.99 20.02 -20.86
C ILE A 465 -25.79 20.93 -19.64
N LEU A 466 -24.55 21.07 -19.14
CA LEU A 466 -24.24 21.93 -18.00
C LEU A 466 -24.48 23.41 -18.31
N LEU A 467 -24.16 23.86 -19.53
CA LEU A 467 -24.48 25.22 -20.00
C LEU A 467 -25.98 25.50 -20.00
N ILE A 468 -26.78 24.56 -20.51
CA ILE A 468 -28.25 24.66 -20.51
C ILE A 468 -28.77 24.70 -19.08
N LEU A 469 -28.29 23.80 -18.21
CA LEU A 469 -28.71 23.74 -16.82
C LEU A 469 -28.37 25.03 -16.06
N GLY A 470 -27.15 25.55 -16.24
CA GLY A 470 -26.71 26.82 -15.67
C GLY A 470 -27.56 28.00 -16.15
N ALA A 471 -27.86 28.06 -17.45
CA ALA A 471 -28.74 29.08 -18.02
C ALA A 471 -30.16 29.02 -17.44
N THR A 472 -30.71 27.81 -17.22
CA THR A 472 -32.03 27.65 -16.60
C THR A 472 -32.08 28.06 -15.14
N VAL A 473 -31.07 27.69 -14.33
CA VAL A 473 -30.97 28.10 -12.92
C VAL A 473 -30.79 29.61 -12.81
N PHE A 474 -29.97 30.21 -13.68
CA PHE A 474 -29.80 31.66 -13.74
C PHE A 474 -31.11 32.38 -14.09
N ALA A 475 -31.84 31.90 -15.11
CA ALA A 475 -33.14 32.45 -15.48
C ALA A 475 -34.16 32.35 -14.33
N GLN A 476 -34.21 31.22 -13.62
CA GLN A 476 -35.09 31.04 -12.46
C GLN A 476 -34.68 31.91 -11.26
N GLY A 477 -33.37 32.07 -11.01
CA GLY A 477 -32.86 32.95 -9.96
C GLY A 477 -33.19 34.43 -10.20
N VAL A 478 -33.09 34.89 -11.45
CA VAL A 478 -33.52 36.24 -11.85
C VAL A 478 -35.02 36.44 -11.63
N LEU A 479 -35.85 35.42 -11.91
CA LEU A 479 -37.30 35.43 -11.68
C LEU A 479 -37.70 35.41 -10.18
N MET A 480 -36.86 34.88 -9.29
CA MET A 480 -37.15 34.76 -7.86
C MET A 480 -36.71 35.96 -7.00
N THR A 481 -36.05 36.97 -7.56
CA THR A 481 -35.60 38.18 -6.83
C THR A 481 -36.72 39.10 -6.33
N HIS A 482 -37.99 38.80 -6.61
CA HIS A 482 -39.15 39.50 -6.07
C HIS A 482 -39.87 38.67 -4.98
N ARG A 483 -39.25 38.51 -3.81
CA ARG A 483 -39.93 38.31 -2.50
C ARG A 483 -38.90 38.14 -1.39
N VAL A 484 -38.65 39.21 -0.64
CA VAL A 484 -37.99 39.16 0.66
C VAL A 484 -38.99 39.61 1.72
N PRO A 485 -39.34 38.76 2.70
CA PRO A 485 -39.87 39.20 3.98
C PRO A 485 -38.75 39.32 5.03
N SER A 486 -38.89 40.37 5.84
CA SER A 486 -37.96 40.85 6.87
C SER A 486 -37.85 39.93 8.10
N ALA A 487 -36.73 40.12 8.80
CA ALA A 487 -36.20 39.39 9.95
C ALA A 487 -37.08 39.37 11.21
N ALA A 488 -36.90 38.31 12.01
CA ALA A 488 -37.19 38.32 13.44
C ALA A 488 -35.94 37.89 14.22
N ARG A 489 -35.48 38.80 15.10
CA ARG A 489 -34.45 38.59 16.12
C ARG A 489 -34.94 37.57 17.15
N ASN A 490 -34.07 36.69 17.63
CA ASN A 490 -34.27 36.09 18.94
C ASN A 490 -32.97 36.06 19.74
N THR A 491 -33.07 36.57 20.96
CA THR A 491 -32.02 36.79 21.95
C THR A 491 -32.14 35.76 23.08
N GLY A 492 -31.00 35.39 23.66
CA GLY A 492 -30.91 34.63 24.93
C GLY A 492 -30.64 33.14 24.71
N ASN A 493 -29.83 32.45 25.51
CA ASN A 493 -29.36 32.77 26.84
C ASN A 493 -28.18 31.84 27.16
N SER A 494 -27.06 32.41 27.60
CA SER A 494 -25.93 31.67 28.17
C SER A 494 -26.29 31.17 29.57
N LYS A 495 -26.24 29.85 29.79
CA LYS A 495 -26.26 29.28 31.15
C LYS A 495 -24.90 28.69 31.52
N GLN A 496 -24.21 29.43 32.38
CA GLN A 496 -23.20 28.91 33.31
C GLN A 496 -23.80 27.75 34.13
N LEU A 497 -23.01 26.69 34.30
CA LEU A 497 -23.22 25.72 35.38
C LEU A 497 -21.95 25.66 36.22
N SER A 498 -22.15 26.09 37.47
CA SER A 498 -21.25 26.13 38.60
C SER A 498 -20.77 24.74 39.02
N ALA A 499 -19.52 24.70 39.48
CA ALA A 499 -18.93 23.59 40.23
C ALA A 499 -19.57 23.47 41.63
N ASN A 500 -19.71 22.23 42.13
CA ASN A 500 -19.27 21.90 43.48
C ASN A 500 -19.21 20.40 43.79
N SER A 501 -18.17 20.07 44.56
CA SER A 501 -18.02 19.03 45.60
C SER A 501 -17.92 17.54 45.23
N ALA A 502 -16.76 16.97 45.59
CA ALA A 502 -16.49 15.54 45.71
C ALA A 502 -17.02 14.96 47.04
N PRO A 503 -17.13 13.62 47.12
CA PRO A 503 -16.77 12.88 48.33
C PRO A 503 -15.62 11.89 48.07
N SER A 504 -15.09 11.42 49.21
CA SER A 504 -13.72 10.99 49.45
C SER A 504 -13.33 9.60 48.93
N ALA A 505 -12.00 9.45 48.89
CA ALA A 505 -11.18 8.30 48.57
C ALA A 505 -11.71 6.93 49.04
N VAL A 506 -12.00 6.09 48.05
CA VAL A 506 -11.64 4.67 48.07
C VAL A 506 -10.68 4.51 46.89
N ASN A 507 -9.49 3.95 47.10
CA ASN A 507 -8.55 3.67 46.02
C ASN A 507 -9.29 2.92 44.90
N PRO A 508 -9.37 3.49 43.67
CA PRO A 508 -10.14 2.84 42.62
C PRO A 508 -9.45 1.52 42.25
N PRO A 509 -10.21 0.42 42.08
CA PRO A 509 -9.65 -0.81 41.54
C PRO A 509 -8.98 -0.51 40.19
N ALA A 510 -7.90 -1.24 39.88
CA ALA A 510 -7.19 -1.13 38.61
C ALA A 510 -8.19 -1.08 37.44
N ILE A 511 -8.00 -0.13 36.52
CA ILE A 511 -8.91 0.09 35.40
C ILE A 511 -8.81 -1.03 34.37
N LEU A 512 -7.64 -1.68 34.31
CA LEU A 512 -7.38 -2.94 33.61
C LEU A 512 -6.52 -3.80 34.55
N ARG A 513 -6.91 -5.06 34.74
CA ARG A 513 -6.15 -6.05 35.50
C ARG A 513 -6.06 -7.32 34.69
N ALA A 514 -4.84 -7.80 34.49
CA ALA A 514 -4.52 -9.08 33.87
C ALA A 514 -3.79 -9.95 34.90
N GLN A 515 -4.24 -11.20 35.09
CA GLN A 515 -3.64 -12.14 36.03
C GLN A 515 -3.38 -13.48 35.35
N ASN A 516 -2.11 -13.87 35.33
CA ASN A 516 -1.60 -15.13 34.79
C ASN A 516 -2.12 -15.44 33.38
N VAL A 517 -2.16 -14.42 32.52
CA VAL A 517 -2.69 -14.55 31.17
C VAL A 517 -1.75 -15.40 30.33
N VAL A 518 -2.25 -16.55 29.87
CA VAL A 518 -1.54 -17.47 28.98
C VAL A 518 -2.33 -17.62 27.69
N LYS A 519 -1.62 -17.54 26.57
CA LYS A 519 -2.19 -17.79 25.24
C LYS A 519 -1.18 -18.56 24.41
N ARG A 520 -1.57 -19.75 23.97
CA ARG A 520 -0.80 -20.57 23.02
C ARG A 520 -1.50 -20.63 21.67
N TYR A 521 -0.71 -20.62 20.61
CA TYR A 521 -1.14 -20.94 19.25
C TYR A 521 -0.33 -22.17 18.81
N GLY A 522 -0.97 -23.34 18.78
CA GLY A 522 -0.25 -24.61 18.65
C GLY A 522 0.78 -24.80 19.78
N ALA A 523 2.02 -25.13 19.42
CA ALA A 523 3.11 -25.33 20.39
C ALA A 523 3.65 -24.02 21.00
N ALA A 524 3.50 -22.88 20.29
CA ALA A 524 4.10 -21.60 20.66
C ALA A 524 3.25 -20.85 21.71
N ALA A 525 3.86 -20.44 22.81
CA ALA A 525 3.25 -19.55 23.79
C ALA A 525 3.40 -18.09 23.36
N ALA A 526 2.32 -17.49 22.89
CA ALA A 526 2.27 -16.06 22.54
C ALA A 526 2.10 -15.16 23.77
N LEU A 527 1.51 -15.67 24.85
CA LEU A 527 1.52 -15.07 26.19
C LEU A 527 1.82 -16.18 27.19
N ASN A 528 2.71 -15.92 28.16
CA ASN A 528 3.15 -16.92 29.14
C ASN A 528 3.10 -16.35 30.57
N GLY A 529 1.93 -16.41 31.19
CA GLY A 529 1.75 -16.04 32.60
C GLY A 529 1.83 -14.55 32.86
N ILE A 530 1.32 -13.72 31.95
CA ILE A 530 1.42 -12.27 32.04
C ILE A 530 0.46 -11.74 33.12
N SER A 531 1.01 -11.01 34.09
CA SER A 531 0.24 -10.37 35.17
C SER A 531 0.62 -8.89 35.29
N PHE A 532 -0.36 -8.00 35.21
CA PHE A 532 -0.16 -6.57 35.43
C PHE A 532 -1.48 -5.86 35.75
N ASP A 533 -1.38 -4.72 36.42
CA ASP A 533 -2.47 -3.80 36.69
C ASP A 533 -2.17 -2.45 36.03
N VAL A 534 -3.21 -1.81 35.49
CA VAL A 534 -3.17 -0.43 35.01
C VAL A 534 -4.09 0.40 35.88
N GLU A 535 -3.57 1.45 36.48
CA GLU A 535 -4.34 2.34 37.34
C GLU A 535 -5.07 3.43 36.54
N PRO A 536 -6.16 4.00 37.07
CA PRO A 536 -6.85 5.11 36.42
C PRO A 536 -5.93 6.31 36.18
N GLY A 537 -5.82 6.75 34.92
CA GLY A 537 -4.97 7.88 34.51
C GLY A 537 -3.53 7.50 34.16
N GLN A 538 -3.17 6.23 34.30
CA GLN A 538 -1.87 5.71 33.88
C GLN A 538 -1.85 5.48 32.36
N ALA A 539 -0.81 5.96 31.70
CA ALA A 539 -0.48 5.59 30.32
C ALA A 539 0.53 4.45 30.35
N VAL A 540 0.24 3.36 29.64
CA VAL A 540 1.11 2.18 29.60
C VAL A 540 1.50 1.92 28.15
N ALA A 541 2.79 1.82 27.90
CA ALA A 541 3.33 1.43 26.61
C ALA A 541 3.61 -0.08 26.60
N LEU A 542 3.02 -0.80 25.65
CA LEU A 542 3.31 -2.22 25.44
C LEU A 542 4.41 -2.35 24.40
N TRP A 543 5.60 -2.76 24.85
CA TRP A 543 6.83 -2.73 24.07
C TRP A 543 7.42 -4.12 23.84
N GLY A 544 8.02 -4.36 22.68
CA GLY A 544 8.73 -5.61 22.36
C GLY A 544 8.86 -5.86 20.85
N ALA A 545 9.67 -6.85 20.45
CA ALA A 545 9.87 -7.25 19.05
C ALA A 545 8.58 -7.74 18.36
N ASN A 546 8.59 -7.85 17.03
CA ASN A 546 7.52 -8.52 16.29
C ASN A 546 7.40 -9.98 16.75
N GLY A 547 6.17 -10.45 16.95
CA GLY A 547 5.92 -11.79 17.52
C GLY A 547 5.97 -11.88 19.05
N ALA A 548 6.36 -10.83 19.79
CA ALA A 548 6.44 -10.83 21.26
C ALA A 548 5.08 -10.88 21.99
N GLY A 549 3.98 -11.16 21.29
CA GLY A 549 2.65 -11.31 21.90
C GLY A 549 1.86 -10.01 22.07
N LYS A 550 2.36 -8.84 21.62
CA LYS A 550 1.70 -7.53 21.82
C LYS A 550 0.25 -7.50 21.30
N THR A 551 0.07 -7.84 20.03
CA THR A 551 -1.25 -7.90 19.38
C THR A 551 -2.12 -8.98 20.01
N THR A 552 -1.52 -10.09 20.45
CA THR A 552 -2.22 -11.18 21.16
C THR A 552 -2.77 -10.68 22.50
N LEU A 553 -1.97 -9.94 23.28
CA LEU A 553 -2.40 -9.37 24.55
C LEU A 553 -3.54 -8.37 24.36
N LEU A 554 -3.42 -7.47 23.37
CA LEU A 554 -4.48 -6.52 23.06
C LEU A 554 -5.78 -7.22 22.65
N LYS A 555 -5.71 -8.23 21.77
CA LYS A 555 -6.88 -9.03 21.38
C LYS A 555 -7.49 -9.78 22.57
N ALA A 556 -6.68 -10.28 23.50
CA ALA A 556 -7.15 -10.93 24.73
C ALA A 556 -7.88 -9.93 25.64
N THR A 557 -7.33 -8.72 25.83
CA THR A 557 -7.98 -7.65 26.61
C THR A 557 -9.30 -7.18 26.01
N LEU A 558 -9.46 -7.26 24.69
CA LEU A 558 -10.74 -6.96 24.02
C LEU A 558 -11.75 -8.13 24.08
N GLY A 559 -11.32 -9.29 24.56
CA GLY A 559 -12.11 -10.53 24.55
C GLY A 559 -12.37 -11.06 23.14
N LEU A 560 -11.47 -10.79 22.18
CA LEU A 560 -11.58 -11.23 20.78
C LEU A 560 -10.94 -12.61 20.53
N ILE A 561 -10.16 -13.11 21.50
CA ILE A 561 -9.53 -14.43 21.44
C ILE A 561 -9.70 -15.14 22.78
N HIS A 562 -9.73 -16.48 22.75
CA HIS A 562 -9.69 -17.29 23.96
C HIS A 562 -8.30 -17.27 24.61
N PHE A 563 -8.22 -17.25 25.95
CA PHE A 563 -6.98 -17.26 26.75
C PHE A 563 -7.23 -17.91 28.12
N ASP A 564 -6.16 -18.42 28.76
CA ASP A 564 -6.16 -18.88 30.14
C ASP A 564 -5.75 -17.75 31.10
N GLY A 565 -6.16 -17.82 32.37
CA GLY A 565 -6.04 -16.73 33.34
C GLY A 565 -7.22 -15.75 33.28
N ASP A 566 -7.08 -14.61 33.95
CA ASP A 566 -8.18 -13.66 34.18
C ASP A 566 -7.82 -12.26 33.70
N ILE A 567 -8.75 -11.60 33.00
CA ILE A 567 -8.61 -10.18 32.65
C ILE A 567 -9.93 -9.47 32.99
N SER A 568 -9.83 -8.34 33.69
CA SER A 568 -10.96 -7.47 34.01
C SER A 568 -10.70 -6.02 33.60
N VAL A 569 -11.73 -5.33 33.15
CA VAL A 569 -11.70 -3.91 32.73
C VAL A 569 -12.82 -3.15 33.44
N GLN A 570 -12.47 -2.11 34.19
CA GLN A 570 -13.39 -1.37 35.07
C GLN A 570 -14.22 -2.28 35.99
N GLY A 571 -13.61 -3.38 36.47
CA GLY A 571 -14.28 -4.38 37.32
C GLY A 571 -15.16 -5.39 36.57
N HIS A 572 -15.29 -5.29 35.24
CA HIS A 572 -15.97 -6.28 34.41
C HIS A 572 -15.01 -7.37 33.96
N ASP A 573 -15.31 -8.62 34.27
CA ASP A 573 -14.57 -9.77 33.76
C ASP A 573 -14.79 -9.91 32.24
N ILE A 574 -13.73 -10.05 31.45
CA ILE A 574 -13.86 -10.06 29.99
C ILE A 574 -14.53 -11.33 29.45
N LYS A 575 -14.42 -12.46 30.16
CA LYS A 575 -15.03 -13.74 29.77
C LYS A 575 -16.53 -13.76 30.11
N ARG A 576 -16.91 -13.22 31.26
CA ARG A 576 -18.30 -13.21 31.76
C ARG A 576 -19.10 -11.98 31.27
N ASP A 577 -18.47 -10.81 31.32
CA ASP A 577 -19.09 -9.49 31.10
C ASP A 577 -18.52 -8.76 29.88
N GLY A 578 -18.05 -9.50 28.86
CA GLY A 578 -17.27 -8.95 27.75
C GLY A 578 -17.92 -7.78 27.00
N LYS A 579 -19.26 -7.70 26.92
CA LYS A 579 -19.97 -6.56 26.30
C LYS A 579 -19.88 -5.29 27.15
N ALA A 580 -19.94 -5.41 28.47
CA ALA A 580 -19.77 -4.28 29.38
C ALA A 580 -18.30 -3.83 29.41
N ALA A 581 -17.37 -4.79 29.45
CA ALA A 581 -15.93 -4.52 29.38
C ALA A 581 -15.56 -3.75 28.09
N ARG A 582 -16.01 -4.20 26.91
CA ARG A 582 -15.70 -3.53 25.64
C ARG A 582 -16.28 -2.12 25.53
N ARG A 583 -17.43 -1.82 26.16
CA ARG A 583 -17.99 -0.45 26.19
C ARG A 583 -17.09 0.54 26.93
N ALA A 584 -16.22 0.05 27.82
CA ALA A 584 -15.26 0.86 28.55
C ALA A 584 -13.91 1.05 27.81
N ILE A 585 -13.72 0.40 26.64
CA ILE A 585 -12.46 0.42 25.89
C ILE A 585 -12.64 1.19 24.58
N GLY A 586 -11.84 2.25 24.40
CA GLY A 586 -11.58 2.82 23.08
C GLY A 586 -10.44 2.04 22.43
N TYR A 587 -10.70 1.36 21.32
CA TYR A 587 -9.70 0.59 20.59
C TYR A 587 -9.46 1.20 19.21
N VAL A 588 -8.21 1.54 18.93
CA VAL A 588 -7.75 1.97 17.61
C VAL A 588 -6.85 0.85 17.07
N PRO A 589 -7.31 0.07 16.09
CA PRO A 589 -6.49 -0.99 15.50
C PRO A 589 -5.29 -0.40 14.72
N GLN A 590 -4.26 -1.22 14.53
CA GLN A 590 -3.07 -0.86 13.74
C GLN A 590 -3.42 -0.52 12.28
N GLU A 591 -4.43 -1.21 11.72
CA GLU A 591 -5.07 -0.86 10.46
C GLU A 591 -6.49 -0.38 10.78
N ALA A 592 -6.78 0.90 10.52
CA ALA A 592 -8.12 1.42 10.67
C ALA A 592 -8.99 0.93 9.49
N VAL A 593 -9.59 -0.25 9.64
CA VAL A 593 -10.69 -0.67 8.75
C VAL A 593 -11.92 0.13 9.16
N PHE A 594 -12.06 1.34 8.62
CA PHE A 594 -13.33 2.04 8.70
C PHE A 594 -14.31 1.29 7.81
N TYR A 595 -15.20 0.51 8.42
CA TYR A 595 -16.46 0.18 7.75
C TYR A 595 -17.18 1.48 7.48
N ASP A 596 -17.67 1.65 6.26
CA ASP A 596 -18.44 2.80 5.80
C ASP A 596 -19.69 2.96 6.70
N MET A 597 -19.56 3.75 7.76
CA MET A 597 -20.64 4.05 8.69
C MET A 597 -20.90 5.55 8.65
N THR A 598 -21.90 5.94 7.85
CA THR A 598 -22.56 7.22 8.03
C THR A 598 -23.20 7.26 9.41
N VAL A 599 -22.85 8.25 10.23
CA VAL A 599 -23.60 8.57 11.44
C VAL A 599 -24.95 9.13 11.01
N GLN A 600 -26.04 8.38 11.24
CA GLN A 600 -27.37 8.99 11.25
C GLN A 600 -27.53 9.72 12.59
N ALA A 601 -27.88 11.00 12.48
CA ALA A 601 -28.12 11.91 13.60
C ALA A 601 -29.35 11.53 14.43
#